data_AF-A0A673BDC3-F1
#
_entry.id   AF-A0A673BDC3-F1
#
_cell.length_a   1.000
_cell.length_b   1.000
_cell.length_c   1.000
_cell.angle_alpha   90.00
_cell.angle_beta   90.00
_cell.angle_gamma   90.00
#
_symmetry.space_group_name_H-M   'P 1'
#
loop_
_entity.id
_entity.type
_entity.pdbx_description
1 polymer ?
#
loop_
_entity_poly.entity_id
_entity_poly.type
_entity_poly.pdbx_seq_one_letter_code
_entity_poly.pdbx_strand_id
1 'polypeptide(L)' 'MEKLPQLPLEVWITIFSYLSNEDKNRVRTCCRFLQRLIDHPALWRGSTVVLTFTAVEL' A
#
# COMPACT_ATOMS: atom_id res chain seq x y z
N MET A 1 -12.79 21.52 14.54
CA MET A 1 -12.25 20.32 13.86
C MET A 1 -10.99 19.92 14.59
N GLU A 2 -11.09 18.93 15.49
CA GLU A 2 -9.93 18.44 16.21
C GLU A 2 -8.95 17.82 15.20
N LYS A 3 -7.75 18.39 15.15
CA LYS A 3 -6.70 17.94 14.25
C LYS A 3 -6.20 16.62 14.81
N LEU A 4 -6.59 15.50 14.20
CA LEU A 4 -6.12 14.17 14.60
C LEU A 4 -4.59 14.21 14.76
N PRO A 5 -4.04 13.75 15.90
CA PRO A 5 -2.60 13.74 16.11
C PRO A 5 -1.95 12.99 14.94
N GLN A 6 -0.97 13.65 14.30
CA GLN A 6 -0.23 13.05 13.20
C GLN A 6 0.62 11.92 13.78
N LEU A 7 0.17 10.69 13.57
CA LEU A 7 0.92 9.49 13.94
C LEU A 7 2.27 9.47 13.19
N PRO A 8 3.36 9.03 13.84
CA PRO A 8 4.62 8.80 13.16
C PRO A 8 4.48 7.83 11.98
N LEU A 9 5.34 7.97 10.98
CA LEU A 9 5.31 7.15 9.77
C LEU A 9 5.48 5.65 10.09
N GLU A 10 6.32 5.35 11.07
CA GLU A 10 6.64 4.00 11.54
C GLU A 10 5.40 3.28 12.07
N VAL A 11 4.49 4.02 12.72
CA VAL A 11 3.25 3.46 13.25
C VAL A 11 2.30 3.11 12.10
N TRP A 12 2.19 3.97 11.09
CA TRP A 12 1.41 3.66 9.88
C TRP A 12 1.94 2.44 9.13
N ILE A 13 3.26 2.36 8.94
CA ILE A 13 3.91 1.21 8.31
C ILE A 13 3.60 -0.06 9.12
N THR A 14 3.67 0.01 10.45
CA THR A 14 3.34 -1.12 11.33
C THR A 14 1.88 -1.54 11.15
N ILE A 15 0.93 -0.61 11.15
CA ILE A 15 -0.50 -0.91 10.94
C ILE A 15 -0.72 -1.57 9.58
N PHE A 16 -0.18 -1.00 8.51
CA PHE A 16 -0.36 -1.54 7.16
C PHE A 16 0.38 -2.86 6.94
N SER A 17 1.40 -3.18 7.75
CA SER A 17 2.09 -4.47 7.67
C SER A 17 1.18 -5.67 8.00
N TYR A 18 0.14 -5.46 8.82
CA TYR A 18 -0.86 -6.48 9.17
C TYR A 18 -1.93 -6.69 8.09
N LEU A 19 -2.00 -5.82 7.08
CA LEU A 19 -2.96 -5.96 6.01
C LEU A 19 -2.51 -6.97 4.96
N SER A 20 -3.49 -7.68 4.38
CA SER A 20 -3.27 -8.49 3.18
C SER A 20 -2.86 -7.61 2.00
N ASN A 21 -2.26 -8.20 0.95
CA ASN A 21 -1.95 -7.46 -0.27
C ASN A 21 -3.20 -6.89 -0.95
N GLU A 22 -4.34 -7.60 -0.85
CA GLU A 22 -5.62 -7.11 -1.37
C GLU A 22 -6.09 -5.86 -0.59
N ASP A 23 -6.04 -5.91 0.73
CA ASP A 23 -6.45 -4.77 1.57
C ASP A 23 -5.53 -3.57 1.41
N LYS A 24 -4.21 -3.80 1.25
CA LYS A 24 -3.25 -2.73 0.92
C LYS A 24 -3.63 -2.03 -0.39
N ASN A 25 -4.04 -2.78 -1.42
CA ASN A 25 -4.52 -2.21 -2.68
C ASN A 25 -5.82 -1.41 -2.50
N ARG A 26 -6.75 -1.88 -1.66
CA ARG A 26 -7.96 -1.11 -1.33
C ARG A 26 -7.61 0.21 -0.65
N VAL A 27 -6.74 0.19 0.37
CA VAL A 27 -6.26 1.40 1.07
C VAL A 27 -5.59 2.38 0.12
N ARG A 28 -4.82 1.88 -0.86
CA ARG A 28 -4.19 2.70 -1.91
C ARG A 28 -5.19 3.56 -2.67
N THR A 29 -6.42 3.07 -2.87
CA THR A 29 -7.47 3.78 -3.62
C THR A 29 -8.29 4.77 -2.79
N CYS A 30 -8.14 4.80 -1.46
CA CYS A 30 -8.96 5.64 -0.60
C CYS A 30 -8.64 7.15 -0.72
N CYS A 31 -7.36 7.53 -0.67
CA CYS A 31 -6.93 8.92 -0.82
C CYS A 31 -5.43 9.05 -1.11
N ARG A 32 -5.00 10.23 -1.60
CA ARG A 32 -3.59 10.50 -1.90
C ARG A 32 -2.65 10.36 -0.70
N PHE A 33 -3.13 10.64 0.52
CA PHE A 33 -2.34 10.49 1.74
C PHE A 33 -2.05 9.01 2.01
N LEU A 34 -3.09 8.17 2.03
CA LEU A 34 -2.97 6.73 2.25
C LEU A 34 -2.20 6.03 1.11
N GLN A 35 -2.40 6.48 -0.12
CA GLN A 35 -1.62 6.03 -1.27
C GLN A 35 -0.12 6.21 -1.03
N ARG A 36 0.31 7.40 -0.59
CA ARG A 36 1.74 7.68 -0.31
C ARG A 36 2.30 6.83 0.82
N LEU A 37 1.48 6.52 1.83
CA LEU A 37 1.91 5.66 2.94
C LEU A 37 2.02 4.19 2.52
N ILE A 38 1.03 3.67 1.78
CA ILE A 38 1.02 2.29 1.27
C ILE A 38 2.16 2.06 0.27
N ASP A 39 2.55 3.08 -0.50
CA ASP A 39 3.64 2.99 -1.48
C ASP A 39 5.03 2.88 -0.85
N HIS A 40 5.13 2.87 0.48
CA HIS A 40 6.39 2.65 1.16
C HIS A 40 6.94 1.22 0.88
N PRO A 41 8.19 1.08 0.38
CA PRO A 41 8.74 -0.22 -0.03
C PRO A 41 8.73 -1.30 1.07
N ALA A 42 8.82 -0.89 2.34
CA ALA A 42 8.79 -1.83 3.47
C ALA A 42 7.49 -2.65 3.53
N LEU A 43 6.37 -2.13 3.02
CA LEU A 43 5.06 -2.81 3.07
C LEU A 43 4.89 -3.90 2.01
N TRP A 44 5.73 -3.87 0.98
CA TRP A 44 5.69 -4.78 -0.17
C TRP A 44 6.87 -5.75 -0.19
N ARG A 45 7.73 -5.73 0.83
CA ARG A 45 8.81 -6.71 0.98
C ARG A 45 8.20 -8.12 1.10
N GLY A 46 8.58 -9.01 0.19
CA GLY A 46 8.04 -10.37 0.09
C GLY A 46 6.81 -10.50 -0.82
N SER A 47 6.25 -9.39 -1.30
CA SER A 47 5.18 -9.38 -2.30
C SER A 47 5.79 -9.26 -3.69
N THR A 48 6.07 -10.39 -4.33
CA THR A 48 6.53 -10.43 -5.73
C THR A 48 5.31 -10.42 -6.65
N VAL A 49 5.17 -9.36 -7.44
CA VAL A 49 4.19 -9.32 -8.54
C VAL A 49 4.93 -9.70 -9.81
N VAL A 50 4.54 -10.82 -10.43
CA VAL A 50 5.04 -11.21 -11.74
C VAL A 50 4.11 -10.60 -12.79
N LEU A 51 4.62 -9.64 -13.55
CA LEU A 51 3.92 -9.12 -14.72
C LEU A 51 4.13 -10.11 -15.87
N THR A 52 3.09 -10.87 -16.20
CA THR A 52 3.09 -11.73 -17.38
C THR A 52 2.51 -10.96 -18.56
N PHE A 53 3.29 -10.85 -19.64
CA PHE A 53 2.80 -10.34 -20.90
C PHE A 53 2.31 -11.51 -21.76
N THR A 54 1.01 -11.55 -22.07
CA THR A 54 0.49 -12.46 -23.09
C THR A 54 0.49 -11.68 -24.40
N ALA A 55 1.50 -11.92 -25.24
CA ALA A 55 1.47 -11.47 -26.62
C ALA A 55 0.32 -12.23 -27.31
N VAL A 56 -0.77 -11.55 -27.62
CA VAL A 56 -1.76 -12.08 -28.56
C VAL A 56 -1.14 -11.91 -29.94
N GLU A 57 -0.67 -13.00 -30.53
CA GLU A 57 -0.24 -13.03 -31.93
C GLU A 57 -1.45 -12.71 -32.83
N LEU A 58 -1.20 -11.79 -33.79
CA LEU A 58 -2.17 -11.26 -34.77
C LEU A 58 -2.70 -12.34 -35.73
#